data_AF-A0A969G3R0-F1
#
_entry.id   AF-A0A969G3R0-F1
#
_cell.length_a   1.000
_cell.length_b   1.000
_cell.length_c   1.000
_cell.angle_alpha   90.00
_cell.angle_beta   90.00
_cell.angle_gamma   90.00
#
_symmetry.space_group_name_H-M   'P 1'
#
loop_
_entity.id
_entity.type
_entity.pdbx_description
1 polymer ?
#
loop_
_entity_poly.entity_id
_entity_poly.type
_entity_poly.pdbx_seq_one_letter_code
_entity_poly.pdbx_strand_id
1 'polypeptide(L)'
;MESQIIPQSNTFEQENPTELLTDIMQSVRRQWQIGVIVGASVFTGVIWLTLNEQPAYQSETLILLSNDKRVPVEIPGFSQTNLTGSSEDLATEVQILRSKSLLLKAIDKLGPEYSELTAEELQKQITIKQAGDADVIVVSYIDNDPKQTKDVLDVLSNTYVEYSLEKQRSQATSGIEFINDQLPTLQQELNSISSSVRIFQERYGIIDPQSYASQISDYKMNLQNQIQNYIYGTGWFPKPISRITKSNY
;
A
#
# COMPACT_ATOMS: atom_id res chain seq x y z
N MET A 1 -21.48 -97.41 8.74
CA MET A 1 -21.67 -96.05 9.30
C MET A 1 -20.65 -95.12 8.65
N GLU A 2 -21.03 -93.85 8.55
CA GLU A 2 -20.22 -92.66 8.19
C GLU A 2 -19.92 -92.31 6.72
N SER A 3 -20.83 -91.48 6.18
CA SER A 3 -20.65 -90.07 5.74
C SER A 3 -19.56 -89.63 4.75
N GLN A 4 -20.07 -89.00 3.67
CA GLN A 4 -19.60 -87.76 3.00
C GLN A 4 -18.22 -87.83 2.30
N ILE A 5 -17.94 -87.27 1.10
CA ILE A 5 -18.33 -86.02 0.44
C ILE A 5 -18.22 -86.24 -1.09
N ILE A 6 -19.14 -85.66 -1.87
CA ILE A 6 -19.02 -85.50 -3.33
C ILE A 6 -18.33 -84.16 -3.60
N PRO A 7 -17.27 -84.08 -4.42
CA PRO A 7 -16.95 -82.86 -5.14
C PRO A 7 -17.33 -83.02 -6.62
N GLN A 8 -18.14 -82.09 -7.10
CA GLN A 8 -18.54 -82.00 -8.50
C GLN A 8 -17.33 -81.66 -9.38
N SER A 9 -17.19 -82.37 -10.50
CA SER A 9 -16.26 -81.99 -11.56
C SER A 9 -16.89 -80.85 -12.35
N ASN A 10 -16.27 -79.67 -12.27
CA ASN A 10 -16.64 -78.52 -13.09
C ASN A 10 -16.22 -78.80 -14.55
N THR A 11 -17.16 -79.23 -15.37
CA THR A 11 -17.06 -79.14 -16.83
C THR A 11 -17.20 -77.68 -17.21
N PHE A 12 -16.08 -77.03 -17.53
CA PHE A 12 -16.10 -75.79 -18.29
C PHE A 12 -16.54 -76.14 -19.71
N GLU A 13 -17.85 -76.02 -19.96
CA GLU A 13 -18.42 -76.06 -21.30
C GLU A 13 -17.79 -74.91 -22.08
N GLN A 14 -16.98 -75.26 -23.07
CA GLN A 14 -16.28 -74.30 -23.91
C GLN A 14 -17.30 -73.67 -24.85
N GLU A 15 -18.01 -72.65 -24.36
CA GLU A 15 -18.94 -71.84 -25.15
C GLU A 15 -18.22 -71.30 -26.38
N ASN A 16 -18.80 -71.56 -27.56
CA ASN A 16 -18.30 -71.04 -28.82
C ASN A 16 -18.25 -69.51 -28.74
N PRO A 17 -17.07 -68.87 -28.93
CA PRO A 17 -16.95 -67.41 -28.82
C PRO A 17 -17.83 -66.68 -29.84
N THR A 18 -18.21 -67.34 -30.94
CA THR A 18 -19.13 -66.78 -31.94
C THR A 18 -20.59 -66.75 -31.47
N GLU A 19 -21.03 -67.70 -30.64
CA GLU A 19 -22.42 -67.69 -30.12
C GLU A 19 -22.61 -66.60 -29.06
N LEU A 20 -21.63 -66.43 -28.18
CA LEU A 20 -21.57 -65.33 -27.22
C LEU A 20 -21.63 -63.96 -27.93
N LEU A 21 -20.90 -63.79 -29.03
CA LEU A 21 -20.93 -62.55 -29.80
C LEU A 21 -22.29 -62.31 -30.46
N THR A 22 -22.96 -63.34 -30.97
CA THR A 22 -24.29 -63.20 -31.59
C THR A 22 -25.40 -62.91 -30.58
N ASP A 23 -25.34 -63.48 -29.37
CA ASP A 23 -26.33 -63.25 -28.32
C ASP A 23 -26.19 -61.84 -27.69
N ILE A 24 -24.94 -61.39 -27.49
CA ILE A 24 -24.65 -59.99 -27.15
C ILE A 24 -25.15 -59.05 -28.25
N MET A 25 -24.94 -59.39 -29.53
CA MET A 25 -25.40 -58.57 -30.68
C MET A 25 -26.93 -58.44 -30.74
N GLN A 26 -27.67 -59.50 -30.42
CA GLN A 26 -29.14 -59.47 -30.39
C GLN A 26 -29.68 -58.73 -29.16
N SER A 27 -29.05 -58.91 -27.99
CA SER A 27 -29.42 -58.21 -26.76
C SER A 27 -29.19 -56.70 -26.86
N VAL A 28 -28.07 -56.28 -27.49
CA VAL A 28 -27.77 -54.88 -27.78
C VAL A 28 -28.79 -54.29 -28.77
N ARG A 29 -29.15 -55.01 -29.84
CA ARG A 29 -30.08 -54.53 -30.87
C ARG A 29 -31.49 -54.26 -30.34
N ARG A 30 -31.95 -55.00 -29.32
CA ARG A 30 -33.32 -54.87 -28.77
C ARG A 30 -33.50 -53.68 -27.82
N GLN A 31 -32.42 -53.20 -27.18
CA GLN A 31 -32.48 -52.13 -26.17
C GLN A 31 -31.65 -50.89 -26.51
N TRP A 32 -30.97 -50.85 -27.67
CA TRP A 32 -30.17 -49.69 -28.07
C TRP A 32 -30.98 -48.39 -28.13
N GLN A 33 -32.29 -48.45 -28.43
CA GLN A 33 -33.18 -47.28 -28.41
C GLN A 33 -33.26 -46.61 -27.03
N ILE A 34 -33.25 -47.38 -25.94
CA ILE A 34 -33.27 -46.84 -24.57
C ILE A 34 -31.95 -46.09 -24.30
N GLY A 35 -30.82 -46.66 -24.72
CA GLY A 35 -29.51 -46.01 -24.62
C GLY A 35 -29.45 -44.70 -25.41
N VAL A 36 -30.03 -44.66 -26.62
CA VAL A 36 -30.11 -43.45 -27.44
C VAL A 36 -31.00 -42.38 -26.78
N ILE A 37 -32.14 -42.76 -26.20
CA ILE A 37 -33.06 -41.81 -25.54
C ILE A 37 -32.41 -41.20 -24.28
N VAL A 38 -31.81 -42.05 -23.43
CA VAL A 38 -31.10 -41.57 -22.23
C VAL A 38 -29.93 -40.68 -22.62
N GLY A 39 -29.15 -41.09 -23.63
CA GLY A 39 -28.07 -40.27 -24.20
C GLY A 39 -28.59 -38.92 -24.70
N ALA A 40 -29.64 -38.91 -25.52
CA ALA A 40 -30.23 -37.69 -26.05
C ALA A 40 -30.76 -36.75 -24.96
N SER A 41 -31.35 -37.29 -23.90
CA SER A 41 -31.82 -36.52 -22.74
C SER A 41 -30.65 -35.85 -21.99
N VAL A 42 -29.58 -36.60 -21.72
CA VAL A 42 -28.38 -36.06 -21.08
C VAL A 42 -27.72 -35.02 -21.98
N PHE A 43 -27.57 -35.29 -23.27
CA PHE A 43 -27.03 -34.33 -24.24
C PHE A 43 -27.88 -33.05 -24.29
N THR A 44 -29.21 -33.16 -24.33
CA THR A 44 -30.11 -32.00 -24.34
C THR A 44 -29.98 -31.19 -23.04
N GLY A 45 -29.90 -31.86 -21.89
CA GLY A 45 -29.70 -31.20 -20.60
C GLY A 45 -28.36 -30.47 -20.51
N VAL A 46 -27.28 -31.11 -20.99
CA VAL A 46 -25.95 -30.49 -21.04
C VAL A 46 -25.92 -29.32 -22.00
N ILE A 47 -26.49 -29.46 -23.20
CA ILE A 47 -26.58 -28.36 -24.19
C ILE A 47 -27.39 -27.19 -23.62
N TRP A 48 -28.50 -27.47 -22.94
CA TRP A 48 -29.32 -26.43 -22.32
C TRP A 48 -28.58 -25.70 -21.19
N LEU A 49 -27.82 -26.42 -20.36
CA LEU A 49 -26.98 -25.82 -19.33
C LEU A 49 -25.85 -24.98 -19.93
N THR A 50 -25.13 -25.52 -20.91
CA THR A 50 -23.97 -24.85 -21.53
C THR A 50 -24.36 -23.62 -22.35
N LEU A 51 -25.51 -23.64 -23.04
CA LEU A 51 -25.96 -22.48 -23.82
C LEU A 51 -26.43 -21.30 -22.94
N ASN A 52 -26.67 -21.52 -21.65
CA ASN A 52 -27.09 -20.48 -20.72
C ASN A 52 -25.93 -19.84 -19.93
N GLU A 53 -24.69 -20.30 -20.12
CA GLU A 53 -23.50 -19.65 -19.58
C GLU A 53 -23.12 -18.47 -20.50
N GLN A 54 -23.26 -17.24 -20.02
CA GLN A 54 -22.83 -16.06 -20.76
C GLN A 54 -21.29 -16.07 -20.89
N PRO A 55 -20.72 -15.81 -22.10
CA PRO A 55 -19.28 -15.79 -22.28
C PRO A 55 -18.67 -14.61 -21.51
N ALA A 56 -17.83 -14.91 -20.52
CA ALA A 56 -17.10 -13.91 -19.75
C ALA A 56 -15.72 -13.66 -20.37
N TYR A 57 -15.45 -12.41 -20.73
CA TYR A 57 -14.15 -11.94 -21.20
C TYR A 57 -13.45 -11.17 -20.09
N GLN A 58 -12.13 -11.30 -20.00
CA GLN A 58 -11.33 -10.63 -18.99
C GLN A 58 -10.22 -9.82 -19.67
N SER A 59 -10.11 -8.54 -19.31
CA SER A 59 -8.97 -7.69 -19.64
C SER A 59 -8.13 -7.47 -18.40
N GLU A 60 -6.80 -7.42 -18.56
CA GLU A 60 -5.84 -7.19 -17.49
C GLU A 60 -4.86 -6.07 -17.85
N THR A 61 -4.55 -5.23 -16.88
CA THR A 61 -3.57 -4.17 -16.99
C THR A 61 -2.67 -4.18 -15.76
N LEU A 62 -1.41 -3.83 -15.97
CA LEU A 62 -0.39 -3.81 -14.94
C LEU A 62 0.06 -2.37 -14.72
N ILE A 63 -0.14 -1.90 -13.50
CA ILE A 63 0.27 -0.56 -13.07
C ILE A 63 1.50 -0.73 -12.19
N LEU A 64 2.64 -0.26 -12.69
CA LEU A 64 3.87 -0.18 -11.90
C LEU A 64 3.83 1.09 -11.05
N LEU A 65 3.98 0.93 -9.74
CA LEU A 65 4.13 2.06 -8.84
C LEU A 65 5.58 2.55 -8.89
N SER A 66 5.76 3.79 -9.36
CA SER A 66 7.08 4.42 -9.36
C SER A 66 7.42 4.91 -7.96
N ASN A 67 8.21 4.14 -7.22
CA ASN A 67 8.78 4.54 -5.94
C ASN A 67 10.04 5.41 -6.19
N ASP A 68 9.87 6.51 -6.92
CA ASP A 68 10.96 7.44 -7.14
C ASP A 68 11.19 8.16 -5.81
N LYS A 69 12.29 7.80 -5.13
CA LYS A 69 12.66 8.33 -3.82
C LYS A 69 12.73 9.85 -3.94
N ARG A 70 11.63 10.53 -3.66
CA ARG A 70 11.56 11.99 -3.63
C ARG A 70 12.61 12.40 -2.60
N VAL A 71 13.65 13.08 -3.06
CA VAL A 71 14.71 13.58 -2.20
C VAL A 71 14.03 14.35 -1.08
N PRO A 72 14.13 13.91 0.19
CA PRO A 72 13.50 14.60 1.29
C PRO A 72 14.16 15.97 1.37
N VAL A 73 13.48 17.00 0.90
CA VAL A 73 13.84 18.37 1.24
C VAL A 73 13.37 18.55 2.68
N GLU A 74 14.23 18.21 3.64
CA GLU A 74 13.98 18.44 5.05
C GLU A 74 13.93 19.96 5.31
N ILE A 75 12.72 20.51 5.28
CA ILE A 75 12.47 21.90 5.65
C ILE A 75 12.18 21.89 7.16
N PRO A 76 12.98 22.57 8.00
CA PRO A 76 12.75 22.64 9.43
C PRO A 76 11.33 23.15 9.73
N GLY A 77 10.55 22.41 10.52
CA GLY A 77 9.16 22.74 10.85
C GLY A 77 8.11 22.24 9.86
N PHE A 78 8.50 21.71 8.70
CA PHE A 78 7.63 20.96 7.80
C PHE A 78 7.89 19.47 8.01
N SER A 79 7.02 18.80 8.78
CA SER A 79 7.00 17.35 8.79
C SER A 79 6.50 16.88 7.44
N GLN A 80 7.42 16.64 6.49
CA GLN A 80 7.12 15.68 5.43
C GLN A 80 6.75 14.41 6.18
N THR A 81 5.48 14.02 6.10
CA THR A 81 5.11 12.68 6.50
C THR A 81 6.04 11.78 5.70
N ASN A 82 6.99 11.13 6.38
CA ASN A 82 7.86 10.16 5.75
C ASN A 82 6.93 9.08 5.20
N LEU A 83 6.61 9.20 3.91
CA LEU A 83 5.92 8.19 3.13
C LEU A 83 6.94 7.06 2.98
N THR A 84 7.02 6.22 4.00
CA THR A 84 7.80 4.98 4.00
C THR A 84 7.16 4.04 3.00
N GLY A 85 7.55 4.20 1.73
CA GLY A 85 7.04 3.40 0.63
C GLY A 85 7.63 2.01 0.62
N SER A 86 6.79 1.00 0.83
CA SER A 86 6.98 -0.35 0.26
C SER A 86 5.76 -1.27 0.42
N SER A 87 4.77 -0.96 1.28
CA SER A 87 3.56 -1.81 1.39
C SER A 87 2.29 -1.05 1.80
N GLU A 88 2.40 -0.07 2.70
CA GLU A 88 1.26 0.75 3.14
C GLU A 88 0.73 1.68 2.02
N ASP A 89 1.62 2.10 1.12
CA ASP A 89 1.27 2.89 -0.06
C ASP A 89 0.45 2.08 -1.08
N LEU A 90 0.72 0.78 -1.24
CA LEU A 90 0.00 -0.06 -2.21
C LEU A 90 -1.46 -0.29 -1.78
N ALA A 91 -1.69 -0.54 -0.50
CA ALA A 91 -3.06 -0.65 0.03
C ALA A 91 -3.85 0.66 -0.19
N THR A 92 -3.17 1.80 -0.01
CA THR A 92 -3.76 3.12 -0.26
C THR A 92 -4.08 3.33 -1.73
N GLU A 93 -3.17 2.97 -2.64
CA GLU A 93 -3.39 3.10 -4.09
C GLU A 93 -4.48 2.14 -4.61
N VAL A 94 -4.57 0.92 -4.07
CA VAL A 94 -5.69 0.00 -4.34
C VAL A 94 -7.03 0.62 -3.89
N GLN A 95 -7.05 1.27 -2.73
CA GLN A 95 -8.24 1.96 -2.23
C GLN A 95 -8.65 3.14 -3.14
N ILE A 96 -7.66 3.91 -3.63
CA ILE A 96 -7.88 5.02 -4.56
C ILE A 96 -8.42 4.50 -5.90
N LEU A 97 -7.85 3.42 -6.44
CA LEU A 97 -8.33 2.79 -7.67
C LEU A 97 -9.78 2.30 -7.57
N ARG A 98 -10.20 1.85 -6.38
CA ARG A 98 -11.59 1.46 -6.07
C ARG A 98 -12.50 2.62 -5.71
N SER A 99 -11.98 3.84 -5.63
CA SER A 99 -12.76 4.99 -5.18
C SER A 99 -13.83 5.37 -6.20
N LYS A 100 -15.02 5.71 -5.71
CA LYS A 100 -16.15 6.11 -6.57
C LYS A 100 -15.81 7.33 -7.43
N SER A 101 -15.03 8.27 -6.92
CA SER A 101 -14.61 9.46 -7.67
C SER A 101 -13.76 9.11 -8.89
N LEU A 102 -12.83 8.15 -8.77
CA LEU A 102 -12.00 7.72 -9.88
C LEU A 102 -12.81 6.92 -10.91
N LEU A 103 -13.66 5.99 -10.45
CA LEU A 103 -14.54 5.21 -11.31
C LEU A 103 -15.52 6.08 -12.09
N LEU A 104 -16.13 7.07 -11.44
CA LEU A 104 -17.02 8.04 -12.12
C LEU A 104 -16.26 8.87 -13.16
N LYS A 105 -15.04 9.30 -12.85
CA LYS A 105 -14.19 10.04 -13.81
C LYS A 105 -13.81 9.17 -15.01
N ALA A 106 -13.59 7.87 -14.80
CA ALA A 106 -13.34 6.93 -15.88
C ALA A 106 -14.59 6.69 -16.74
N ILE A 107 -15.77 6.52 -16.13
CA ILE A 107 -17.05 6.38 -16.84
C ILE A 107 -17.35 7.62 -17.69
N ASP A 108 -17.16 8.82 -17.14
CA ASP A 108 -17.37 10.09 -17.86
C ASP A 108 -16.50 10.17 -19.13
N LYS A 109 -15.26 9.68 -19.06
CA LYS A 109 -14.34 9.63 -20.20
C LYS A 109 -14.63 8.53 -21.22
N LEU A 110 -15.33 7.47 -20.82
CA LEU A 110 -15.78 6.41 -21.72
C LEU A 110 -16.79 6.92 -22.76
N GLY A 111 -17.43 8.04 -22.46
CA GLY A 111 -18.37 8.70 -23.36
C GLY A 111 -19.74 8.00 -23.40
N PRO A 112 -20.64 8.45 -24.29
CA PRO A 112 -22.03 8.03 -24.28
C PRO A 112 -22.24 6.56 -24.69
N GLU A 113 -21.27 5.93 -25.36
CA GLU A 113 -21.32 4.53 -25.82
C GLU A 113 -21.54 3.53 -24.67
N TYR A 114 -21.13 3.89 -23.45
CA TYR A 114 -21.22 3.03 -22.26
C TYR A 114 -22.06 3.66 -21.14
N SER A 115 -23.06 4.48 -21.49
CA SER A 115 -23.90 5.20 -20.52
C SER A 115 -24.69 4.31 -19.56
N GLU A 116 -24.85 3.02 -19.88
CA GLU A 116 -25.51 2.03 -19.02
C GLU A 116 -24.58 1.53 -17.89
N LEU A 117 -23.28 1.79 -17.99
CA LEU A 117 -22.27 1.37 -17.03
C LEU A 117 -22.35 2.24 -15.77
N THR A 118 -22.59 1.59 -14.62
CA THR A 118 -22.63 2.28 -13.32
C THR A 118 -21.32 2.05 -12.56
N ALA A 119 -20.99 2.98 -11.65
CA ALA A 119 -19.82 2.83 -10.78
C ALA A 119 -19.96 1.59 -9.88
N GLU A 120 -21.19 1.25 -9.48
CA GLU A 120 -21.50 0.09 -8.67
C GLU A 120 -21.27 -1.22 -9.43
N GLU A 121 -21.58 -1.27 -10.72
CA GLU A 121 -21.33 -2.44 -11.57
C GLU A 121 -19.82 -2.63 -11.80
N LEU A 122 -19.12 -1.55 -12.16
CA LEU A 122 -17.66 -1.54 -12.26
C LEU A 122 -17.00 -2.01 -10.96
N GLN A 123 -17.45 -1.53 -9.80
CA GLN A 123 -16.85 -1.89 -8.52
C GLN A 123 -16.99 -3.38 -8.20
N LYS A 124 -18.04 -4.05 -8.68
CA LYS A 124 -18.25 -5.50 -8.50
C LYS A 124 -17.42 -6.33 -9.47
N GLN A 125 -17.32 -5.87 -10.71
CA GLN A 125 -16.68 -6.59 -11.81
C GLN A 125 -15.17 -6.35 -11.90
N ILE A 126 -14.67 -5.23 -11.34
CA ILE A 126 -13.24 -4.92 -11.26
C ILE A 126 -12.61 -5.68 -10.09
N THR A 127 -11.53 -6.39 -10.38
CA THR A 127 -10.66 -6.99 -9.39
C THR A 127 -9.31 -6.31 -9.40
N ILE A 128 -8.93 -5.73 -8.26
CA ILE A 128 -7.61 -5.11 -8.09
C ILE A 128 -6.83 -5.92 -7.06
N LYS A 129 -5.65 -6.41 -7.45
CA LYS A 129 -4.76 -7.24 -6.63
C LYS A 129 -3.31 -6.76 -6.75
N GLN A 130 -2.54 -6.94 -5.70
CA GLN A 130 -1.09 -6.75 -5.75
C GLN A 130 -0.43 -8.00 -6.36
N ALA A 131 0.55 -7.81 -7.23
CA ALA A 131 1.33 -8.90 -7.81
C ALA A 131 2.43 -9.38 -6.85
N GLY A 132 2.05 -10.21 -5.87
CA GLY A 132 2.98 -10.74 -4.86
C GLY A 132 3.62 -9.61 -4.04
N ASP A 133 4.95 -9.66 -3.87
CA ASP A 133 5.72 -8.64 -3.15
C ASP A 133 6.25 -7.52 -4.05
N ALA A 134 5.85 -7.48 -5.33
CA ALA A 134 6.27 -6.44 -6.24
C ALA A 134 5.41 -5.18 -6.08
N ASP A 135 5.98 -4.02 -6.42
CA ASP A 135 5.31 -2.71 -6.53
C ASP A 135 4.42 -2.63 -7.78
N VAL A 136 3.67 -3.69 -8.07
CA VAL A 136 2.82 -3.82 -9.26
C VAL A 136 1.40 -4.13 -8.83
N ILE A 137 0.47 -3.31 -9.31
CA ILE A 137 -0.97 -3.50 -9.14
C ILE A 137 -1.53 -4.11 -10.43
N VAL A 138 -2.16 -5.27 -10.30
CA VAL A 138 -2.93 -5.92 -11.36
C VAL A 138 -4.38 -5.47 -11.24
N VAL A 139 -4.88 -4.82 -12.28
CA VAL A 139 -6.30 -4.49 -12.39
C VAL A 139 -6.88 -5.37 -13.49
N SER A 140 -7.89 -6.16 -13.13
CA SER A 140 -8.65 -6.96 -14.09
C SER A 140 -10.12 -6.57 -14.08
N TYR A 141 -10.74 -6.67 -15.24
CA TYR A 141 -12.16 -6.36 -15.43
C TYR A 141 -12.79 -7.45 -16.29
N ILE A 142 -13.94 -7.95 -15.82
CA ILE A 142 -14.64 -9.09 -16.43
C ILE A 142 -16.03 -8.63 -16.89
N ASP A 143 -16.34 -8.88 -18.16
CA ASP A 143 -17.64 -8.54 -18.74
C ASP A 143 -17.97 -9.42 -19.97
N ASN A 144 -19.19 -9.33 -20.47
CA ASN A 144 -19.70 -10.10 -21.61
C ASN A 144 -19.24 -9.58 -22.98
N ASP A 145 -18.77 -8.33 -23.06
CA ASP A 145 -18.24 -7.73 -24.29
C ASP A 145 -16.72 -7.55 -24.23
N PRO A 146 -15.94 -8.24 -25.09
CA PRO A 146 -14.48 -8.10 -25.11
C PRO A 146 -14.03 -6.66 -25.45
N LYS A 147 -14.78 -5.91 -26.25
CA LYS A 147 -14.45 -4.51 -26.58
C LYS A 147 -14.61 -3.63 -25.35
N GLN A 148 -15.76 -3.74 -24.67
CA GLN A 148 -16.03 -3.03 -23.42
C GLN A 148 -14.96 -3.31 -22.36
N THR A 149 -14.55 -4.57 -22.18
CA THR A 149 -13.56 -4.88 -21.13
C THR A 149 -12.23 -4.16 -21.35
N LYS A 150 -11.80 -4.06 -22.61
CA LYS A 150 -10.56 -3.38 -22.99
C LYS A 150 -10.70 -1.87 -22.82
N ASP A 151 -11.76 -1.28 -23.38
CA ASP A 151 -11.94 0.17 -23.41
C ASP A 151 -12.10 0.74 -22.00
N VAL A 152 -12.86 0.05 -21.13
CA VAL A 152 -12.98 0.37 -19.70
C VAL A 152 -11.61 0.40 -19.03
N LEU A 153 -10.80 -0.64 -19.25
CA LEU A 153 -9.54 -0.80 -18.54
C LEU A 153 -8.47 0.19 -19.03
N ASP A 154 -8.44 0.48 -20.33
CA ASP A 154 -7.58 1.50 -20.93
C ASP A 154 -7.90 2.89 -20.34
N VAL A 155 -9.19 3.25 -20.29
CA VAL A 155 -9.61 4.55 -19.75
C VAL A 155 -9.41 4.64 -18.25
N LEU A 156 -9.68 3.58 -17.49
CA LEU A 156 -9.44 3.55 -16.05
C LEU A 156 -7.94 3.72 -15.74
N SER A 157 -7.07 3.01 -16.46
CA SER A 157 -5.62 3.09 -16.30
C SER A 157 -5.12 4.52 -16.56
N ASN A 158 -5.54 5.11 -17.68
CA ASN A 158 -5.18 6.49 -18.03
C ASN A 158 -5.70 7.51 -17.00
N THR A 159 -6.92 7.30 -16.51
CA THR A 159 -7.54 8.16 -15.49
C THR A 159 -6.77 8.11 -14.17
N TYR A 160 -6.28 6.94 -13.78
CA TYR A 160 -5.42 6.80 -12.61
C TYR A 160 -4.07 7.51 -12.78
N VAL A 161 -3.41 7.32 -13.92
CA VAL A 161 -2.12 7.98 -14.21
C VAL A 161 -2.25 9.51 -14.18
N GLU A 162 -3.33 10.05 -14.75
CA GLU A 162 -3.59 11.49 -14.65
C GLU A 162 -3.86 11.95 -13.22
N TYR A 163 -4.63 11.18 -12.46
CA TYR A 163 -4.92 11.49 -11.06
C TYR A 163 -3.64 11.51 -10.21
N SER A 164 -2.75 10.52 -10.37
CA SER A 164 -1.50 10.43 -9.60
C SER A 164 -0.54 11.58 -9.94
N LEU A 165 -0.46 11.97 -11.21
CA LEU A 165 0.31 13.13 -11.65
C LEU A 165 -0.23 14.43 -11.05
N GLU A 166 -1.55 14.62 -11.06
CA GLU A 166 -2.18 15.81 -10.48
C GLU A 166 -1.96 15.89 -8.96
N LYS A 167 -2.11 14.77 -8.26
CA LYS A 167 -1.80 14.66 -6.83
C LYS A 167 -0.34 15.04 -6.54
N GLN A 168 0.60 14.59 -7.35
CA GLN A 168 2.01 14.96 -7.22
C GLN A 168 2.26 16.45 -7.46
N ARG A 169 1.63 17.04 -8.48
CA ARG A 169 1.74 18.48 -8.76
C ARG A 169 1.16 19.31 -7.62
N SER A 170 -0.02 18.96 -7.14
CA SER A 170 -0.67 19.63 -6.01
C SER A 170 0.22 19.62 -4.77
N GLN A 171 0.81 18.47 -4.42
CA GLN A 171 1.76 18.36 -3.30
C GLN A 171 3.00 19.25 -3.47
N ALA A 172 3.57 19.31 -4.69
CA ALA A 172 4.72 20.16 -4.96
C ALA A 172 4.38 21.65 -4.83
N THR A 173 3.22 22.07 -5.34
CA THR A 173 2.73 23.45 -5.22
C THR A 173 2.50 23.82 -3.75
N SER A 174 1.81 22.98 -2.97
CA SER A 174 1.58 23.23 -1.55
C SER A 174 2.89 23.32 -0.74
N GLY A 175 3.92 22.57 -1.12
CA GLY A 175 5.25 22.69 -0.52
C GLY A 175 5.91 24.05 -0.81
N ILE A 176 5.81 24.55 -2.04
CA ILE A 176 6.32 25.87 -2.43
C ILE A 176 5.55 26.98 -1.69
N GLU A 177 4.22 26.88 -1.63
CA GLU A 177 3.37 27.82 -0.89
C GLU A 177 3.75 27.87 0.59
N PHE A 178 3.94 26.72 1.24
CA PHE A 178 4.40 26.66 2.62
C PHE A 178 5.75 27.39 2.81
N ILE A 179 6.74 27.17 1.93
CA ILE A 179 8.03 27.87 2.01
C ILE A 179 7.84 29.38 1.88
N ASN A 180 7.03 29.83 0.91
CA ASN A 180 6.78 31.25 0.68
C ASN A 180 6.05 31.91 1.86
N ASP A 181 5.16 31.20 2.54
CA ASP A 181 4.44 31.70 3.72
C ASP A 181 5.33 31.77 4.97
N GLN A 182 6.29 30.85 5.12
CA GLN A 182 7.19 30.83 6.28
C GLN A 182 8.37 31.80 6.14
N LEU A 183 8.79 32.13 4.92
CA LEU A 183 9.97 32.95 4.65
C LEU A 183 9.89 34.38 5.27
N PRO A 184 8.77 35.11 5.23
CA PRO A 184 8.63 36.40 5.89
C PRO A 184 8.72 36.30 7.41
N THR A 185 8.09 35.29 8.00
CA THR A 185 8.07 35.07 9.46
C THR A 185 9.47 34.79 9.98
N LEU A 186 10.23 33.92 9.30
CA LEU A 186 11.62 33.62 9.64
C LEU A 186 12.53 34.85 9.48
N GLN A 187 12.32 35.67 8.45
CA GLN A 187 13.06 36.93 8.30
C GLN A 187 12.76 37.91 9.43
N GLN A 188 11.51 38.03 9.85
CA GLN A 188 11.11 38.89 10.98
C GLN A 188 11.72 38.40 12.30
N GLU A 189 11.69 37.09 12.54
CA GLU A 189 12.28 36.48 13.73
C GLU A 189 13.80 36.70 13.76
N LEU A 190 14.51 36.44 12.66
CA LEU A 190 15.95 36.72 12.55
C LEU A 190 16.28 38.21 12.76
N ASN A 191 15.48 39.12 12.21
CA ASN A 191 15.64 40.56 12.42
C ASN A 191 15.44 40.95 13.89
N SER A 192 14.46 40.33 14.57
CA SER A 192 14.19 40.57 15.99
C SER A 192 15.31 40.03 16.90
N ILE A 193 15.88 38.88 16.55
CA ILE A 193 17.03 38.30 17.25
C ILE A 193 18.25 39.19 17.03
N SER A 194 18.51 39.60 15.79
CA SER A 194 19.63 40.48 15.44
C SER A 194 19.54 41.84 16.14
N SER A 195 18.34 42.43 16.22
CA SER A 195 18.13 43.67 16.96
C SER A 195 18.31 43.48 18.47
N SER A 196 17.84 42.38 19.03
CA SER A 196 18.03 42.05 20.45
C SER A 196 19.50 41.84 20.81
N VAL A 197 20.26 41.14 19.96
CA VAL A 197 21.72 40.96 20.11
C VAL A 197 22.42 42.31 20.02
N ARG A 198 22.06 43.14 19.05
CA ARG A 198 22.62 44.48 18.89
C ARG A 198 22.33 45.36 20.11
N ILE A 199 21.10 45.39 20.60
CA ILE A 199 20.71 46.16 21.80
C ILE A 199 21.49 45.67 23.02
N PHE A 200 21.70 44.36 23.16
CA PHE A 200 22.52 43.78 24.23
C PHE A 200 23.98 44.25 24.11
N GLN A 201 24.56 44.20 22.90
CA GLN A 201 25.92 44.70 22.65
C GLN A 201 26.06 46.19 22.95
N GLU A 202 25.12 47.03 22.50
CA GLU A 202 25.12 48.48 22.75
C GLU A 202 24.96 48.80 24.25
N ARG A 203 24.05 48.12 24.96
CA ARG A 203 23.78 48.36 26.40
C ARG A 203 24.96 48.01 27.29
N TYR A 204 25.69 46.94 26.97
CA TYR A 204 26.82 46.46 27.77
C TYR A 204 28.18 46.87 27.18
N GLY A 205 28.20 47.69 26.12
CA GLY A 205 29.43 48.15 25.47
C GLY A 205 30.29 47.02 24.88
N ILE A 206 29.65 45.90 24.47
CA ILE A 206 30.33 44.70 23.98
C ILE A 206 30.62 44.90 22.49
N ILE A 207 31.73 45.58 22.19
CA ILE A 207 32.22 45.82 20.82
C ILE A 207 32.81 44.53 20.23
N ASP A 208 33.35 43.67 21.08
CA ASP A 208 33.83 42.32 20.74
C ASP A 208 33.41 41.34 21.85
N PRO A 209 32.48 40.40 21.57
CA PRO A 209 32.04 39.38 22.51
C PRO A 209 33.17 38.51 23.06
N GLN A 210 34.21 38.23 22.25
CA GLN A 210 35.38 37.47 22.71
C GLN A 210 36.24 38.29 23.66
N SER A 211 36.48 39.57 23.36
CA SER A 211 37.17 40.49 24.29
C SER A 211 36.42 40.65 25.61
N TYR A 212 35.09 40.78 25.60
CA TYR A 212 34.29 40.87 26.82
C TYR A 212 34.32 39.56 27.63
N ALA A 213 34.22 38.40 26.96
CA ALA A 213 34.36 37.10 27.62
C ALA A 213 35.74 36.92 28.27
N SER A 214 36.81 37.37 27.61
CA SER A 214 38.16 37.43 28.18
C SER A 214 38.24 38.37 29.39
N GLN A 215 37.73 39.59 29.29
CA GLN A 215 37.73 40.57 30.39
C GLN A 215 36.93 40.09 31.61
N ILE A 216 35.77 39.45 31.40
CA ILE A 216 34.98 38.81 32.46
C ILE A 216 35.76 37.67 33.12
N SER A 217 36.47 36.87 32.32
CA SER A 217 37.30 35.77 32.83
C SER A 217 38.49 36.30 33.63
N ASP A 218 39.13 37.37 33.18
CA ASP A 218 40.23 38.04 33.88
C ASP A 218 39.75 38.70 35.18
N TYR A 219 38.56 39.31 35.18
CA TYR A 219 37.94 39.87 36.39
C TYR A 219 37.60 38.77 37.40
N LYS A 220 37.03 37.65 36.94
CA LYS A 220 36.77 36.47 37.79
C LYS A 220 38.07 35.90 38.37
N MET A 221 39.13 35.80 37.57
CA MET A 221 40.42 35.28 38.04
C MET A 221 41.08 36.22 39.04
N ASN A 222 40.96 37.54 38.85
CA ASN A 222 41.37 38.54 39.84
C ASN A 222 40.55 38.48 41.13
N LEU A 223 39.22 38.34 41.05
CA LEU A 223 38.38 38.16 42.23
C LEU A 223 38.76 36.87 42.98
N GLN A 224 39.03 35.78 42.26
CA GLN A 224 39.52 34.54 42.86
C GLN A 224 40.87 34.76 43.54
N ASN A 225 41.81 35.45 42.89
CA ASN A 225 43.11 35.77 43.50
C ASN A 225 42.99 36.70 44.70
N GLN A 226 42.07 37.67 44.69
CA GLN A 226 41.77 38.53 45.84
C GLN A 226 41.19 37.70 46.98
N ILE A 227 40.17 36.88 46.72
CA ILE A 227 39.58 35.99 47.72
C ILE A 227 40.64 35.06 48.29
N GLN A 228 41.50 34.49 47.44
CA GLN A 228 42.63 33.66 47.85
C GLN A 228 43.56 34.47 48.78
N ASN A 229 44.04 35.64 48.36
CA ASN A 229 44.89 36.50 49.19
C ASN A 229 44.22 36.94 50.50
N TYR A 230 42.92 37.20 50.51
CA TYR A 230 42.17 37.50 51.73
C TYR A 230 42.14 36.28 52.67
N ILE A 231 41.94 35.07 52.14
CA ILE A 231 41.93 33.83 52.91
C ILE A 231 43.31 33.51 53.50
N TYR A 232 44.41 33.66 52.75
CA TYR A 232 45.77 33.37 53.27
C TYR A 232 46.42 34.55 54.02
N GLY A 233 46.04 35.79 53.73
CA GLY A 233 46.61 37.00 54.35
C GLY A 233 45.98 37.38 55.69
N THR A 234 44.77 36.93 55.99
CA THR A 234 44.08 37.18 57.27
C THR A 234 44.07 35.97 58.21
N GLY A 235 44.70 34.86 57.85
CA GLY A 235 44.73 33.64 58.67
C GLY A 235 43.35 33.00 58.88
N TRP A 236 42.37 33.33 58.05
CA TRP A 236 41.00 32.83 58.18
C TRP A 236 40.82 31.50 57.44
N PHE A 237 40.71 30.40 58.18
CA PHE A 237 40.39 29.07 57.65
C PHE A 237 38.86 28.88 57.61
N PRO A 238 38.22 28.75 56.44
CA PRO A 238 36.80 28.43 56.38
C PRO A 238 36.54 27.03 56.94
N LYS A 239 35.56 26.88 57.86
CA LYS A 239 35.14 25.57 58.36
C LYS A 239 34.56 24.74 57.20
N PRO A 240 34.88 23.44 57.11
CA PRO A 240 34.32 22.59 56.06
C PRO A 240 32.80 22.55 56.17
N ILE A 241 32.11 22.78 55.07
CA ILE A 241 30.65 22.66 54.98
C ILE A 241 30.31 21.20 55.27
N SER A 242 29.66 20.92 56.40
CA SER A 242 29.17 19.59 56.71
C SER A 242 28.09 19.20 55.69
N ARG A 243 28.28 18.02 55.07
CA ARG A 243 27.28 17.40 54.20
C ARG A 243 25.98 17.26 55.00
N ILE A 244 24.94 18.01 54.62
CA ILE A 244 23.58 17.74 55.09
C ILE A 244 23.13 16.47 54.37
N THR A 245 23.24 15.33 55.05
CA THR A 245 22.55 14.10 54.66
C THR A 245 21.06 14.35 54.83
N LYS A 246 20.29 14.31 53.75
CA LYS A 246 18.83 14.27 53.81
C LYS A 246 18.41 13.09 54.69
N SER A 247 17.74 13.36 55.80
CA SER A 247 16.95 12.38 56.55
C SER A 247 15.48 12.61 56.20
N ASN A 248 14.86 11.57 55.65
CA ASN A 248 13.45 11.51 55.26
C ASN A 248 12.51 11.73 56.46
N TYR A 249 11.39 12.41 56.22
CA TYR A 249 10.02 11.86 56.31
C TYR A 249 9.10 12.69 55.42
#